data_AF-A0A7Y5DBU3-F1
#
_entry.id   AF-A0A7Y5DBU3-F1
#
_cell.length_a   1.000
_cell.length_b   1.000
_cell.length_c   1.000
_cell.angle_alpha   90.00
_cell.angle_beta   90.00
_cell.angle_gamma   90.00
#
_symmetry.space_group_name_H-M   'P 1'
#
loop_
_entity.id
_entity.type
_entity.pdbx_description
1 polymer ?
#
loop_
_entity_poly.entity_id
_entity_poly.type
_entity_poly.pdbx_seq_one_letter_code
_entity_poly.pdbx_strand_id
1 'polypeptide(L)'
;MQLFQLQLKLITFLVFSVSTGILYSQNKTITGRVIAEDLETVPFASIMINDAVQVGRTDLNGFFQIDIPVSEKKILFMFAGMESTTIELADTCDEVELVMMFSRIYDFKTLKKVDRLRKKRIKKLPALHKQAFEKGLFKTDKACYTQKFISYYKKK
;
A
#
# COMPACT_ATOMS: atom_id res chain seq x y z
N MET A 1 1.18 46.20 -39.76
CA MET A 1 1.05 44.75 -40.00
C MET A 1 2.06 43.92 -39.18
N GLN A 2 3.36 44.24 -39.19
CA GLN A 2 4.38 43.53 -38.38
C GLN A 2 4.20 43.61 -36.85
N LEU A 3 3.79 44.76 -36.30
CA LEU A 3 3.52 44.91 -34.85
C LEU A 3 2.38 43.99 -34.36
N PHE A 4 1.35 43.79 -35.20
CA PHE A 4 0.22 42.90 -34.90
C PHE A 4 0.65 41.42 -34.89
N GLN A 5 1.53 41.04 -35.82
CA GLN A 5 2.12 39.70 -35.89
C GLN A 5 3.07 39.41 -34.72
N LEU A 6 3.80 40.43 -34.23
CA LEU A 6 4.68 40.31 -33.07
C LEU A 6 3.88 40.12 -31.77
N GLN A 7 2.78 40.85 -31.60
CA GLN A 7 1.89 40.69 -30.45
C GLN A 7 1.18 39.33 -30.45
N LEU A 8 0.75 38.84 -31.63
CA LEU A 8 0.13 37.52 -31.75
C LEU A 8 1.10 36.39 -31.35
N LYS A 9 2.38 36.49 -31.77
CA LYS A 9 3.44 35.54 -31.39
C LYS A 9 3.73 35.55 -29.89
N LEU A 10 3.77 36.73 -29.28
CA LEU A 10 4.00 36.89 -27.84
C LEU A 10 2.85 36.27 -27.01
N ILE A 11 1.60 36.45 -27.46
CA ILE A 11 0.43 35.86 -26.81
C ILE A 11 0.45 34.33 -26.95
N THR A 12 0.76 33.78 -28.12
CA THR A 12 0.90 32.31 -28.27
C THR A 12 2.02 31.72 -27.42
N PHE A 13 3.14 32.43 -27.25
CA PHE A 13 4.23 31.97 -26.39
C PHE A 13 3.84 31.99 -24.90
N LEU A 14 3.10 33.01 -24.46
CA LEU A 14 2.58 33.12 -23.10
C LEU A 14 1.54 32.03 -22.80
N VAL A 15 0.66 31.70 -23.76
CA VAL A 15 -0.33 30.62 -23.59
C VAL A 15 0.34 29.23 -23.54
N PHE A 16 1.45 29.04 -24.26
CA PHE A 16 2.22 27.79 -24.24
C PHE A 16 3.04 27.61 -22.95
N SER A 17 3.48 28.70 -22.30
CA SER A 17 4.22 28.63 -21.03
C SER A 17 3.32 28.39 -19.82
N VAL A 18 2.05 28.82 -19.86
CA VAL A 18 1.07 28.58 -18.79
C VAL A 18 0.60 27.12 -18.78
N SER A 19 0.61 26.42 -19.93
CA SER A 19 0.13 25.04 -20.04
C SER A 19 1.06 23.98 -19.45
N THR A 20 2.33 24.31 -19.17
CA THR A 20 3.26 23.39 -18.48
C THR A 20 3.12 23.40 -16.96
N GLY A 21 2.27 24.28 -16.39
CA GLY A 21 2.13 24.47 -14.94
C GLY A 21 1.20 23.48 -14.22
N ILE A 22 0.56 22.56 -14.94
CA ILE A 22 -0.47 21.68 -14.40
C ILE A 22 -0.01 20.21 -14.46
N LEU A 23 1.11 19.90 -13.81
CA LEU A 23 1.44 18.53 -13.44
C LEU A 23 0.83 18.25 -12.06
N TYR A 24 -0.50 18.19 -11.99
CA TYR A 24 -1.14 17.57 -10.82
C TYR A 24 -0.77 16.09 -10.85
N SER A 25 -0.07 15.62 -9.82
CA SER A 25 -0.05 14.19 -9.50
C SER A 25 -1.52 13.76 -9.38
N GLN A 26 -2.03 13.03 -10.36
CA GLN A 26 -3.38 12.46 -10.26
C GLN A 26 -3.35 11.53 -9.05
N ASN A 27 -4.22 11.78 -8.08
CA ASN A 27 -4.39 10.91 -6.93
C ASN A 27 -5.53 9.94 -7.21
N LYS A 28 -5.42 8.73 -6.67
CA LYS A 28 -6.49 7.74 -6.60
C LYS A 28 -6.82 7.47 -5.14
N THR A 29 -8.09 7.19 -4.89
CA THR A 29 -8.57 6.79 -3.57
C THR A 29 -8.44 5.29 -3.41
N ILE A 30 -7.77 4.85 -2.35
CA ILE A 30 -7.73 3.45 -1.94
C ILE A 30 -8.50 3.32 -0.64
N THR A 31 -9.45 2.40 -0.62
CA THR A 31 -10.19 2.01 0.58
C THR A 31 -9.71 0.65 1.05
N GLY A 32 -10.10 0.23 2.25
CA GLY A 32 -9.80 -1.12 2.66
C GLY A 32 -10.07 -1.42 4.12
N ARG A 33 -9.67 -2.62 4.51
CA ARG A 33 -9.75 -3.12 5.87
C ARG A 33 -8.51 -3.93 6.22
N VAL A 34 -8.01 -3.76 7.45
CA VAL A 34 -6.87 -4.48 8.00
C VAL A 34 -7.30 -5.34 9.19
N ILE A 35 -6.98 -6.62 9.12
CA ILE A 35 -7.15 -7.58 10.21
C ILE A 35 -5.83 -8.29 10.51
N ALA A 36 -5.73 -8.93 11.68
CA ALA A 36 -4.58 -9.72 12.10
C ALA A 36 -4.73 -11.19 11.66
N GLU A 37 -3.67 -11.99 11.86
CA GLU A 37 -3.66 -13.42 11.48
C GLU A 37 -4.65 -14.30 12.29
N ASP A 38 -5.19 -13.78 13.40
CA ASP A 38 -6.26 -14.37 14.20
C ASP A 38 -7.67 -13.84 13.82
N LEU A 39 -7.75 -13.01 12.78
CA LEU A 39 -8.95 -12.39 12.24
C LEU A 39 -9.55 -11.27 13.10
N GLU A 40 -8.82 -10.80 14.11
CA GLU A 40 -9.18 -9.59 14.86
C GLU A 40 -8.83 -8.33 14.07
N THR A 41 -9.60 -7.26 14.27
CA THR A 41 -9.35 -5.97 13.60
C THR A 41 -8.05 -5.34 14.09
N VAL A 42 -7.32 -4.67 13.19
CA VAL A 42 -6.10 -3.92 13.56
C VAL A 42 -6.40 -2.42 13.53
N PRO A 43 -6.74 -1.80 14.67
CA PRO A 43 -6.99 -0.37 14.73
C PRO A 43 -5.70 0.44 14.73
N PHE A 44 -5.76 1.67 14.20
CA PHE A 44 -4.65 2.63 14.18
C PHE A 44 -3.37 2.14 13.49
N ALA A 45 -3.45 1.16 12.60
CA ALA A 45 -2.32 0.75 11.75
C ALA A 45 -1.93 1.94 10.86
N SER A 46 -0.66 2.32 10.91
CA SER A 46 -0.10 3.38 10.06
C SER A 46 0.05 2.89 8.63
N ILE A 47 -0.36 3.74 7.69
CA ILE A 47 -0.29 3.48 6.26
C ILE A 47 0.68 4.47 5.63
N MET A 48 1.71 3.94 4.99
CA MET A 48 2.86 4.69 4.48
C MET A 48 3.06 4.44 2.98
N ILE A 49 3.48 5.47 2.25
CA ILE A 49 3.97 5.38 0.87
C ILE A 49 5.41 5.90 0.78
N ASN A 50 6.13 5.58 -0.31
CA ASN A 50 7.53 5.98 -0.48
C ASN A 50 8.42 5.68 0.74
N ASP A 51 8.14 4.56 1.44
CA ASP A 51 8.77 4.09 2.67
C ASP A 51 8.65 5.01 3.92
N ALA A 52 8.35 6.30 3.77
CA ALA A 52 8.43 7.30 4.85
C ALA A 52 7.26 8.29 4.95
N VAL A 53 6.36 8.35 3.98
CA VAL A 53 5.24 9.32 3.99
C VAL A 53 3.98 8.67 4.55
N GLN A 54 3.55 9.08 5.75
CA GLN A 54 2.29 8.60 6.33
C GLN A 54 1.10 9.26 5.61
N VAL A 55 0.22 8.44 5.03
CA VAL A 55 -0.97 8.90 4.28
C VAL A 55 -2.27 8.61 4.99
N GLY A 56 -2.26 7.75 6.02
CA GLY A 56 -3.45 7.46 6.79
C GLY A 56 -3.21 6.51 7.95
N ARG A 57 -4.30 6.22 8.65
CA ARG A 57 -4.39 5.18 9.69
C ARG A 57 -5.71 4.45 9.57
N THR A 58 -5.74 3.19 10.01
CA THR A 58 -7.02 2.49 10.18
C THR A 58 -7.82 3.06 11.35
N ASP A 59 -9.14 3.00 11.23
CA ASP A 59 -10.08 3.35 12.30
C ASP A 59 -10.17 2.23 13.36
N LEU A 60 -11.08 2.39 14.33
CA LEU A 60 -11.30 1.42 15.41
C LEU A 60 -11.70 0.01 14.93
N ASN A 61 -12.27 -0.10 13.74
CA ASN A 61 -12.77 -1.33 13.14
C ASN A 61 -11.80 -1.89 12.06
N GLY A 62 -10.62 -1.28 11.92
CA GLY A 62 -9.60 -1.65 10.96
C GLY A 62 -9.84 -1.11 9.54
N PHE A 63 -10.88 -0.30 9.30
CA PHE A 63 -11.14 0.28 7.98
C PHE A 63 -10.27 1.50 7.72
N PHE A 64 -10.02 1.80 6.44
CA PHE A 64 -9.31 3.01 6.04
C PHE A 64 -9.77 3.52 4.67
N GLN A 65 -9.48 4.79 4.44
CA GLN A 65 -9.56 5.45 3.14
C GLN A 65 -8.38 6.43 3.04
N ILE A 66 -7.62 6.34 1.96
CA ILE A 66 -6.43 7.18 1.71
C ILE A 66 -6.43 7.63 0.25
N ASP A 67 -5.84 8.80 -0.01
CA ASP A 67 -5.57 9.29 -1.35
C ASP A 67 -4.07 9.24 -1.62
N ILE A 68 -3.66 8.50 -2.66
CA ILE A 68 -2.27 8.32 -3.04
C ILE A 68 -2.05 8.68 -4.51
N PRO A 69 -0.84 9.12 -4.92
CA PRO A 69 -0.51 9.31 -6.32
C PRO A 69 -0.81 8.04 -7.15
N VAL A 70 -1.36 8.18 -8.35
CA VAL A 70 -1.63 7.07 -9.29
C VAL A 70 -0.34 6.32 -9.66
N SER A 71 0.80 7.01 -9.63
CA SER A 71 2.12 6.40 -9.83
C SER A 71 2.56 5.49 -8.68
N GLU A 72 1.97 5.64 -7.48
CA GLU A 72 2.30 4.83 -6.32
C GLU A 72 1.56 3.50 -6.37
N LYS A 73 2.36 2.42 -6.29
CA LYS A 73 1.86 1.04 -6.26
C LYS A 73 2.17 0.34 -4.96
N LYS A 74 3.12 0.86 -4.16
CA LYS A 74 3.57 0.22 -2.93
C LYS A 74 3.00 0.93 -1.72
N ILE A 75 2.38 0.14 -0.85
CA ILE A 75 1.85 0.62 0.41
C ILE A 75 2.47 -0.21 1.53
N LEU A 76 2.99 0.46 2.54
CA LEU A 76 3.56 -0.13 3.74
C LEU A 76 2.59 0.06 4.90
N PHE A 77 2.19 -1.04 5.52
CA PHE A 77 1.36 -1.07 6.73
C PHE A 77 2.22 -1.40 7.95
N MET A 78 2.06 -0.63 9.03
CA MET A 78 2.82 -0.76 10.27
C MET A 78 1.93 -0.65 11.49
N PHE A 79 2.14 -1.54 12.45
CA PHE A 79 1.51 -1.48 13.75
C PHE A 79 2.40 -2.14 14.80
N ALA A 80 2.38 -1.64 16.04
CA ALA A 80 3.17 -2.23 17.12
C ALA A 80 2.74 -3.68 17.37
N GLY A 81 3.71 -4.59 17.47
CA GLY A 81 3.42 -6.02 17.62
C GLY A 81 3.12 -6.77 16.31
N MET A 82 3.08 -6.08 15.17
CA MET A 82 2.87 -6.70 13.85
C MET A 82 4.15 -6.73 13.03
N GLU A 83 4.22 -7.66 12.08
CA GLU A 83 5.23 -7.69 11.03
C GLU A 83 4.89 -6.63 9.98
N SER A 84 5.76 -5.64 9.80
CA SER A 84 5.62 -4.60 8.77
C SER A 84 5.36 -5.23 7.40
N THR A 85 4.29 -4.79 6.75
CA THR A 85 3.78 -5.45 5.56
C THR A 85 3.75 -4.47 4.40
N THR A 86 4.62 -4.71 3.41
CA THR A 86 4.61 -3.99 2.13
C THR A 86 3.82 -4.78 1.10
N ILE A 87 2.81 -4.15 0.53
CA ILE A 87 2.02 -4.69 -0.57
C ILE A 87 2.30 -3.90 -1.85
N GLU A 88 2.13 -4.55 -2.99
CA GLU A 88 2.15 -3.94 -4.31
C GLU A 88 0.79 -4.17 -4.96
N LEU A 89 0.07 -3.06 -5.20
CA LEU A 89 -1.29 -3.06 -5.73
C LEU A 89 -1.32 -3.53 -7.19
N ALA A 90 -2.33 -4.32 -7.55
CA ALA A 90 -2.70 -4.47 -8.95
C ALA A 90 -3.32 -3.16 -9.48
N ASP A 91 -3.29 -2.96 -10.80
CA ASP A 91 -3.78 -1.72 -11.42
C ASP A 91 -5.28 -1.47 -11.18
N THR A 92 -6.06 -2.52 -10.93
CA THR A 92 -7.51 -2.48 -10.67
C THR A 92 -7.87 -2.62 -9.19
N CYS A 93 -6.91 -2.47 -8.28
CA CYS A 93 -7.09 -2.70 -6.84
C CYS A 93 -7.36 -1.38 -6.12
N ASP A 94 -8.65 -1.06 -5.94
CA ASP A 94 -9.11 0.16 -5.25
C ASP A 94 -9.62 -0.12 -3.82
N GLU A 95 -9.87 -1.39 -3.49
CA GLU A 95 -10.27 -1.86 -2.16
C GLU A 95 -9.31 -2.95 -1.67
N VAL A 96 -8.55 -2.63 -0.62
CA VAL A 96 -7.48 -3.49 -0.08
C VAL A 96 -7.95 -4.20 1.17
N GLU A 97 -7.93 -5.54 1.13
CA GLU A 97 -8.33 -6.40 2.24
C GLU A 97 -7.10 -7.15 2.77
N LEU A 98 -6.49 -6.58 3.81
CA LEU A 98 -5.15 -6.95 4.27
C LEU A 98 -5.20 -7.78 5.56
N VAL A 99 -4.47 -8.90 5.54
CA VAL A 99 -4.13 -9.67 6.75
C VAL A 99 -2.70 -9.35 7.16
N MET A 100 -2.52 -8.68 8.30
CA MET A 100 -1.22 -8.46 8.91
C MET A 100 -0.84 -9.63 9.83
N MET A 101 0.43 -10.03 9.81
CA MET A 101 0.92 -11.13 10.64
C MET A 101 1.48 -10.57 11.95
N PHE A 102 1.26 -11.26 13.07
CA PHE A 102 1.95 -10.90 14.32
C PHE A 102 3.47 -11.00 14.16
N SER A 103 4.17 -10.00 14.71
CA SER A 103 5.60 -10.05 14.90
C SER A 103 5.93 -11.20 15.85
N ARG A 104 6.97 -11.97 15.54
CA ARG A 104 7.42 -13.08 16.37
C ARG A 104 8.89 -12.91 16.72
N ILE A 105 9.19 -13.14 17.99
CA ILE A 105 10.55 -13.24 18.49
C ILE A 105 11.01 -14.68 18.27
N TYR A 106 12.19 -14.86 17.66
CA TYR A 106 12.73 -16.17 17.34
C TYR A 106 14.05 -16.38 18.07
N ASP A 107 13.96 -16.86 19.31
CA ASP A 107 15.15 -17.07 20.14
C ASP A 107 15.98 -18.25 19.65
N PHE A 108 17.30 -18.09 19.72
CA PHE A 108 18.31 -19.11 19.41
C PHE A 108 18.14 -19.72 18.00
N LYS A 109 17.76 -18.91 17.00
CA LYS A 109 17.63 -19.35 15.59
C LYS A 109 18.45 -18.47 14.65
N THR A 110 19.13 -19.12 13.70
CA THR A 110 19.78 -18.42 12.59
C THR A 110 18.75 -17.67 11.73
N LEU A 111 19.15 -16.52 11.15
CA LEU A 111 18.29 -15.73 10.25
C LEU A 111 17.71 -16.56 9.08
N LYS A 112 18.50 -17.48 8.50
CA LYS A 112 18.00 -18.40 7.45
C LYS A 112 16.83 -19.27 7.94
N LYS A 113 16.93 -19.80 9.17
CA LYS A 113 15.87 -20.61 9.79
C LYS A 113 14.64 -19.75 10.09
N VAL A 114 14.84 -18.53 10.57
CA VAL A 114 13.77 -17.54 10.79
C VAL A 114 13.03 -17.24 9.50
N ASP A 115 13.75 -16.92 8.42
CA ASP A 115 13.12 -16.63 7.12
C ASP A 115 12.35 -17.83 6.56
N ARG A 116 12.85 -19.06 6.76
CA ARG A 116 12.11 -20.27 6.38
C ARG A 116 10.79 -20.40 7.17
N LEU A 117 10.78 -20.08 8.46
CA LEU A 117 9.57 -20.11 9.29
C LEU A 117 8.59 -19.00 8.88
N ARG A 118 9.08 -17.78 8.67
CA ARG A 118 8.27 -16.64 8.19
C ARG A 118 7.64 -16.94 6.83
N LYS A 119 8.40 -17.48 5.87
CA LYS A 119 7.87 -17.93 4.56
C LYS A 119 6.75 -18.95 4.71
N LYS A 120 6.88 -19.94 5.63
CA LYS A 120 5.82 -20.91 5.89
C LYS A 120 4.55 -20.27 6.44
N ARG A 121 4.67 -19.22 7.27
CA ARG A 121 3.52 -18.45 7.77
C ARG A 121 2.86 -17.64 6.67
N ILE A 122 3.63 -16.89 5.89
CA ILE A 122 3.12 -16.06 4.77
C ILE A 122 2.41 -16.89 3.70
N LYS A 123 2.84 -18.13 3.47
CA LYS A 123 2.13 -19.08 2.59
C LYS A 123 0.67 -19.36 3.02
N LYS A 124 0.30 -19.09 4.27
CA LYS A 124 -1.08 -19.27 4.77
C LYS A 124 -1.99 -18.08 4.50
N LEU A 125 -1.45 -16.93 4.08
CA LEU A 125 -2.23 -15.71 3.88
C LEU A 125 -3.43 -15.87 2.92
N PRO A 126 -3.31 -16.58 1.77
CA PRO A 126 -4.48 -16.80 0.91
C PRO A 126 -5.61 -17.56 1.61
N ALA A 127 -5.27 -18.52 2.47
CA ALA A 127 -6.27 -19.27 3.24
C ALA A 127 -6.90 -18.40 4.33
N LEU A 128 -6.11 -17.56 5.01
CA LEU A 128 -6.63 -16.60 6.02
C LEU A 128 -7.54 -15.56 5.38
N HIS A 129 -7.18 -15.04 4.21
CA HIS A 129 -8.01 -14.10 3.47
C HIS A 129 -9.35 -14.74 3.06
N LYS A 130 -9.31 -15.96 2.52
CA LYS A 130 -10.53 -16.71 2.21
C LYS A 130 -11.39 -16.95 3.45
N GLN A 131 -10.78 -17.28 4.59
CA GLN A 131 -11.49 -17.45 5.86
C GLN A 131 -12.15 -16.14 6.34
N ALA A 132 -11.48 -15.01 6.16
CA ALA A 132 -12.03 -13.69 6.48
C ALA A 132 -13.24 -13.35 5.59
N PHE A 133 -13.18 -13.70 4.31
CA PHE A 133 -14.30 -13.59 3.37
C PHE A 133 -15.49 -14.46 3.79
N GLU A 134 -15.25 -15.73 4.11
CA GLU A 134 -16.29 -16.67 4.56
C GLU A 134 -16.98 -16.20 5.86
N LYS A 135 -16.27 -15.44 6.70
CA LYS A 135 -16.81 -14.82 7.92
C LYS A 135 -17.46 -13.44 7.69
N GLY A 136 -17.50 -12.94 6.47
CA GLY A 136 -18.03 -11.62 6.14
C GLY A 136 -17.18 -10.44 6.63
N LEU A 137 -15.91 -10.69 6.99
CA LEU A 137 -14.98 -9.63 7.37
C LEU A 137 -14.44 -8.91 6.12
N PHE A 138 -14.28 -9.66 5.04
CA PHE A 138 -13.87 -9.24 3.70
C PHE A 138 -14.99 -9.48 2.69
N LYS A 139 -14.97 -8.72 1.60
CA LYS A 139 -15.88 -8.72 0.46
C LYS A 139 -15.39 -9.62 -0.67
N THR A 140 -14.09 -9.87 -0.78
CA THR A 140 -13.50 -10.69 -1.84
C THR A 140 -12.85 -11.95 -1.30
N ASP A 141 -12.83 -13.03 -2.10
CA ASP A 141 -12.22 -14.31 -1.69
C ASP A 141 -10.69 -14.31 -1.81
N LYS A 142 -10.11 -13.31 -2.49
CA LYS A 142 -8.70 -13.19 -2.83
C LYS A 142 -8.25 -11.74 -2.83
N ALA A 143 -7.05 -11.52 -2.31
CA ALA A 143 -6.40 -10.21 -2.34
C ALA A 143 -6.11 -9.73 -3.78
N CYS A 144 -6.35 -8.44 -4.04
CA CYS A 144 -6.00 -7.76 -5.30
C CYS A 144 -4.58 -7.16 -5.31
N TYR A 145 -3.71 -7.60 -4.40
CA TYR A 145 -2.34 -7.13 -4.28
C TYR A 145 -1.37 -8.30 -4.13
N THR A 146 -0.10 -8.05 -4.37
CA THR A 146 0.97 -9.00 -4.04
C THR A 146 1.76 -8.52 -2.82
N GLN A 147 2.20 -9.46 -1.99
CA GLN A 147 3.03 -9.14 -0.82
C GLN A 147 4.43 -9.69 -1.02
N LYS A 148 5.43 -8.80 -0.98
CA LYS A 148 6.84 -9.19 -1.16
C LYS A 148 7.42 -9.69 0.17
N PHE A 149 7.99 -10.90 0.16
CA PHE A 149 8.73 -11.41 1.32
C PHE A 149 10.09 -10.70 1.45
N ILE A 150 10.30 -9.98 2.56
CA ILE A 150 11.58 -9.34 2.88
C ILE A 150 12.37 -10.24 3.85
N SER A 151 13.46 -10.78 3.33
CA SER A 151 14.39 -11.66 4.05
C SER A 151 15.17 -10.90 5.12
N TYR A 152 15.24 -11.44 6.35
CA TYR A 152 16.16 -10.91 7.37
C TYR A 152 17.60 -11.32 7.07
N TYR A 153 17.80 -12.49 6.47
CA TYR A 153 19.10 -12.91 5.99
C TYR A 153 19.49 -12.14 4.72
N LYS A 154 20.49 -11.26 4.81
CA LYS A 154 21.20 -10.69 3.67
C LYS A 154 22.36 -11.61 3.31
N LYS A 155 22.37 -12.15 2.09
CA LYS A 155 23.53 -12.89 1.57
C LYS A 155 24.61 -11.84 1.29
N LYS A 156 25.75 -11.94 1.98
CA LYS A 156 26.96 -11.17 1.64
C LYS A 156 27.47 -11.61 0.28
#